data_AF-A0A534XTT3-F1
#
_entry.id   AF-A0A534XTT3-F1
#
_cell.length_a   1.000
_cell.length_b   1.000
_cell.length_c   1.000
_cell.angle_alpha   90.00
_cell.angle_beta   90.00
_cell.angle_gamma   90.00
#
_symmetry.space_group_name_H-M   'P 1'
#
loop_
_entity.id
_entity.type
_entity.pdbx_description
1 polymer ?
#
loop_
_entity_poly.entity_id
_entity_poly.type
_entity_poly.pdbx_seq_one_letter_code
_entity_poly.pdbx_strand_id
1 'polypeptide(L)'
;MMPAISTAPATSASVCRRSLLKATAVLIVLAGFVARPAMADDHWVASWATAPGAAFVYVAPLSPDPNSTSPTRFATANIQPDLRFPFPNATTTGASAVNQTIRSIVKPDLWSDTIRIRLSNAFGTKPVTFNAVTVGLQEYSANIVKGTLTQVTFNGSKSVTIPVGQQIFSDPVRLRWVKDDDGLLEGRNLALSYSVQGDSGPMTYHSGANQTSFITAQGSGDHTADLDVFAYRFTTSSWFFLNAVDVTAPRDTVVICAFGDSITDGTHTTFNINDRWMNTLSRRLHNAYGKKVSIVNEAIGGNRVVNPVTPGAASGPAAVDRLDRDVLALSGLTDVIWLEGINDLGGNHPTSDIIAGYRDVVTRLHNAGVNVYAGTITSALGITGVDMGDNGPGRNAGRLVLNDFIRHSGLFDGVEDFDAATLDPDTGNMRDVFLPNSQFTQLPWDYLHPNHAGYNAMGLAVDITPFAQGHGRRR
;
A
#
# COMPACT_ATOMS: atom_id res chain seq x y z
N MET A 1 72.69 3.20 3.13
CA MET A 1 73.72 2.20 3.53
C MET A 1 73.76 2.13 5.04
N MET A 2 74.03 0.95 5.62
CA MET A 2 74.43 0.73 7.03
C MET A 2 75.98 0.78 7.13
N PRO A 3 76.66 0.44 8.26
CA PRO A 3 76.31 0.42 9.71
C PRO A 3 77.09 1.55 10.48
N ALA A 4 77.04 1.82 11.79
CA ALA A 4 76.91 1.09 13.07
C ALA A 4 78.21 0.38 13.59
N ILE A 5 78.39 0.30 14.94
CA ILE A 5 79.47 -0.28 15.81
C ILE A 5 80.13 0.79 16.75
N SER A 6 80.69 0.56 17.96
CA SER A 6 80.45 -0.33 19.15
C SER A 6 81.68 -0.16 20.12
N THR A 7 81.75 -0.38 21.45
CA THR A 7 80.82 -0.72 22.57
C THR A 7 81.52 -0.45 23.95
N ALA A 8 80.76 -0.37 25.06
CA ALA A 8 81.11 -0.92 26.42
C ALA A 8 82.19 -0.22 27.31
N PRO A 9 82.42 -0.62 28.60
CA PRO A 9 81.46 -0.89 29.71
C PRO A 9 81.92 -0.47 31.16
N ALA A 10 81.12 -0.88 32.18
CA ALA A 10 81.50 -1.20 33.59
C ALA A 10 81.67 -0.02 34.59
N THR A 11 81.39 -0.08 35.91
CA THR A 11 80.89 -1.11 36.89
C THR A 11 80.48 -0.39 38.22
N SER A 12 79.83 -0.91 39.29
CA SER A 12 79.13 -2.17 39.65
C SER A 12 78.26 -1.97 40.94
N ALA A 13 77.37 -2.93 41.27
CA ALA A 13 76.88 -3.31 42.63
C ALA A 13 76.11 -2.29 43.53
N SER A 14 75.33 -2.66 44.57
CA SER A 14 74.45 -3.84 44.85
C SER A 14 73.69 -3.61 46.21
N VAL A 15 72.62 -4.29 46.67
CA VAL A 15 71.38 -4.94 46.14
C VAL A 15 70.50 -5.29 47.37
N CYS A 16 69.20 -4.94 47.45
CA CYS A 16 68.20 -5.77 48.18
C CYS A 16 66.69 -5.49 47.88
N ARG A 17 66.03 -6.47 47.24
CA ARG A 17 64.63 -6.95 47.40
C ARG A 17 63.40 -5.99 47.41
N ARG A 18 62.54 -6.22 46.37
CA ARG A 18 61.04 -6.27 46.37
C ARG A 18 60.31 -4.92 46.54
N SER A 19 59.21 -4.59 45.83
CA SER A 19 58.38 -5.31 44.83
C SER A 19 57.95 -4.38 43.68
N LEU A 20 57.46 -4.93 42.56
CA LEU A 20 56.83 -4.13 41.49
C LEU A 20 55.41 -3.70 41.90
N LEU A 21 55.05 -2.43 41.66
CA LEU A 21 54.24 -1.99 40.51
C LEU A 21 54.07 -0.47 40.56
N LYS A 22 54.26 0.23 39.42
CA LYS A 22 54.01 1.68 39.33
C LYS A 22 52.57 1.92 38.89
N ALA A 23 51.84 2.77 39.61
CA ALA A 23 50.54 3.26 39.17
C ALA A 23 50.72 4.32 38.08
N THR A 24 49.95 4.20 36.99
CA THR A 24 49.80 5.26 35.98
C THR A 24 48.61 6.13 36.36
N ALA A 25 48.83 7.44 36.50
CA ALA A 25 47.73 8.37 36.79
C ALA A 25 46.83 8.55 35.56
N VAL A 26 45.52 8.42 35.75
CA VAL A 26 44.50 8.72 34.73
C VAL A 26 43.89 10.09 35.04
N LEU A 27 43.93 11.02 34.09
CA LEU A 27 43.16 12.26 34.18
C LEU A 27 41.67 11.93 34.00
N ILE A 28 40.86 12.25 35.00
CA ILE A 28 39.39 12.22 34.87
C ILE A 28 38.93 13.59 34.38
N VAL A 29 38.54 13.67 33.12
CA VAL A 29 37.78 14.81 32.58
C VAL A 29 36.30 14.50 32.77
N LEU A 30 35.61 15.21 33.68
CA LEU A 30 34.15 15.12 33.77
C LEU A 30 33.51 15.87 32.60
N ALA A 31 33.33 15.18 31.48
CA ALA A 31 32.38 15.58 30.47
C ALA A 31 30.96 15.26 30.97
N GLY A 32 30.19 16.31 31.28
CA GLY A 32 28.80 16.18 31.71
C GLY A 32 27.89 15.75 30.56
N PHE A 33 27.86 14.45 30.26
CA PHE A 33 26.88 13.87 29.35
C PHE A 33 25.48 14.00 29.94
N VAL A 34 24.70 14.95 29.43
CA VAL A 34 23.24 14.84 29.48
C VAL A 34 22.87 13.64 28.62
N ALA A 35 22.60 12.51 29.29
CA ALA A 35 22.11 11.32 28.61
C ALA A 35 20.74 11.64 28.00
N ARG A 36 20.72 11.87 26.68
CA ARG A 36 19.51 11.62 25.91
C ARG A 36 19.11 10.15 26.18
N PRO A 37 17.81 9.83 26.33
CA PRO A 37 17.40 8.43 26.28
C PRO A 37 17.95 7.83 24.98
N ALA A 38 18.39 6.57 25.04
CA ALA A 38 18.73 5.86 23.81
C ALA A 38 17.51 5.90 22.91
N MET A 39 17.64 6.50 21.73
CA MET A 39 16.60 6.39 20.70
C MET A 39 16.39 4.89 20.45
N ALA A 40 15.13 4.49 20.32
CA ALA A 40 14.86 3.15 19.81
C ALA A 40 15.53 3.02 18.43
N ASP A 41 16.06 1.85 18.13
CA ASP A 41 16.60 1.54 16.79
C ASP A 41 15.43 1.56 15.78
N ASP A 42 15.11 2.72 15.22
CA ASP A 42 14.02 2.88 14.26
C ASP A 42 14.16 1.89 13.09
N HIS A 43 13.03 1.36 12.63
CA HIS A 43 12.93 0.50 11.46
C HIS A 43 12.06 1.11 10.37
N TRP A 44 12.07 0.51 9.18
CA TRP A 44 11.15 0.89 8.12
C TRP A 44 9.78 0.27 8.38
N VAL A 45 8.74 1.10 8.35
CA VAL A 45 7.34 0.68 8.32
C VAL A 45 6.68 1.17 7.04
N ALA A 46 5.85 0.32 6.42
CA ALA A 46 5.00 0.74 5.31
C ALA A 46 3.96 1.77 5.83
N SER A 47 3.90 2.94 5.20
CA SER A 47 2.97 4.02 5.54
C SER A 47 1.93 4.29 4.45
N TRP A 48 2.28 3.99 3.22
CA TRP A 48 1.33 3.82 2.12
C TRP A 48 1.83 2.68 1.23
N ALA A 49 0.91 1.88 0.71
CA ALA A 49 1.21 0.80 -0.23
C ALA A 49 0.01 0.58 -1.16
N THR A 50 0.22 -0.18 -2.25
CA THR A 50 -0.85 -0.53 -3.19
C THR A 50 -0.43 -1.72 -4.06
N ALA A 51 -1.32 -2.70 -4.19
CA ALA A 51 -1.04 -3.92 -4.94
C ALA A 51 -1.14 -3.68 -6.46
N PRO A 52 -0.06 -3.90 -7.24
CA PRO A 52 -0.18 -3.88 -8.69
C PRO A 52 -0.94 -5.12 -9.18
N GLY A 53 -1.99 -4.91 -9.97
CA GLY A 53 -2.80 -5.98 -10.52
C GLY A 53 -2.21 -6.60 -11.79
N ALA A 54 -1.71 -5.76 -12.69
CA ALA A 54 -1.22 -6.22 -13.99
C ALA A 54 -0.24 -5.21 -14.64
N ALA A 55 0.10 -5.48 -15.90
CA ALA A 55 0.50 -4.43 -16.82
C ALA A 55 -0.76 -3.69 -17.33
N PHE A 56 -0.65 -2.38 -17.56
CA PHE A 56 -1.75 -1.57 -18.05
C PHE A 56 -2.07 -1.91 -19.51
N VAL A 57 -3.31 -2.34 -19.72
CA VAL A 57 -3.94 -2.46 -21.04
C VAL A 57 -4.99 -1.37 -21.13
N TYR A 58 -4.89 -0.52 -22.16
CA TYR A 58 -5.92 0.49 -22.40
C TYR A 58 -7.23 -0.16 -22.82
N VAL A 59 -8.29 0.18 -22.10
CA VAL A 59 -9.67 -0.10 -22.46
C VAL A 59 -10.29 1.23 -22.86
N ALA A 60 -10.94 1.29 -24.03
CA ALA A 60 -11.63 2.50 -24.45
C ALA A 60 -12.82 2.80 -23.52
N PRO A 61 -13.12 4.08 -23.22
CA PRO A 61 -14.32 4.44 -22.49
C PRO A 61 -15.56 3.80 -23.11
N LEU A 62 -16.36 3.10 -22.30
CA LEU A 62 -17.54 2.41 -22.79
C LEU A 62 -18.59 3.42 -23.26
N SER A 63 -19.02 3.31 -24.51
CA SER A 63 -20.25 3.95 -24.97
C SER A 63 -21.43 3.42 -24.14
N PRO A 64 -22.34 4.27 -23.64
CA PRO A 64 -23.56 3.82 -23.00
C PRO A 64 -24.38 2.93 -23.94
N ASP A 65 -24.64 1.70 -23.52
CA ASP A 65 -25.51 0.74 -24.23
C ASP A 65 -26.91 0.79 -23.60
N PRO A 66 -27.90 1.42 -24.26
CA PRO A 66 -29.24 1.57 -23.70
C PRO A 66 -30.05 0.27 -23.63
N ASN A 67 -29.52 -0.85 -24.14
CA ASN A 67 -30.20 -2.16 -24.15
C ASN A 67 -29.53 -3.20 -23.24
N SER A 68 -28.52 -2.81 -22.45
CA SER A 68 -27.80 -3.75 -21.59
C SER A 68 -28.65 -4.20 -20.40
N THR A 69 -28.48 -5.46 -19.99
CA THR A 69 -29.15 -6.06 -18.81
C THR A 69 -28.18 -6.32 -17.65
N SER A 70 -26.91 -5.94 -17.80
CA SER A 70 -25.85 -6.26 -16.84
C SER A 70 -25.57 -5.08 -15.89
N PRO A 71 -25.79 -5.21 -14.57
CA PRO A 71 -25.66 -4.11 -13.60
C PRO A 71 -24.26 -3.50 -13.55
N THR A 72 -23.22 -4.32 -13.74
CA THR A 72 -21.81 -3.89 -13.76
C THR A 72 -21.41 -3.06 -15.00
N ARG A 73 -22.36 -2.76 -15.91
CA ARG A 73 -22.19 -1.75 -16.97
C ARG A 73 -22.86 -0.41 -16.68
N PHE A 74 -23.70 -0.32 -15.66
CA PHE A 74 -24.42 0.91 -15.27
C PHE A 74 -23.67 1.75 -14.21
N ALA A 75 -22.64 1.18 -13.58
CA ALA A 75 -21.74 1.88 -12.67
C ALA A 75 -20.28 1.69 -13.10
N THR A 76 -19.57 2.79 -13.40
CA THR A 76 -18.11 2.71 -13.60
C THR A 76 -17.41 2.65 -12.26
N ALA A 77 -17.10 1.43 -11.80
CA ALA A 77 -16.47 1.13 -10.50
C ALA A 77 -15.18 1.93 -10.20
N ASN A 78 -14.48 2.41 -11.24
CA ASN A 78 -13.51 3.50 -11.14
C ASN A 78 -13.64 4.41 -12.37
N ILE A 79 -13.59 5.74 -12.15
CA ILE A 79 -13.74 6.77 -13.18
C ILE A 79 -12.36 7.08 -13.80
N GLN A 80 -11.94 6.25 -14.76
CA GLN A 80 -10.71 6.49 -15.50
C GLN A 80 -10.93 7.50 -16.65
N PRO A 81 -10.16 8.60 -16.73
CA PRO A 81 -10.12 9.46 -17.92
C PRO A 81 -9.68 8.72 -19.18
N ASP A 82 -9.92 9.29 -20.36
CA ASP A 82 -9.51 8.70 -21.64
C ASP A 82 -7.97 8.69 -21.80
N LEU A 83 -7.34 7.60 -21.35
CA LEU A 83 -5.88 7.49 -21.25
C LEU A 83 -5.14 7.41 -22.60
N ARG A 84 -5.83 7.42 -23.76
CA ARG A 84 -5.15 7.60 -25.05
C ARG A 84 -4.59 9.01 -25.24
N PHE A 85 -5.01 9.99 -24.45
CA PHE A 85 -4.44 11.35 -24.50
C PHE A 85 -3.00 11.42 -23.92
N PRO A 86 -2.72 10.92 -22.69
CA PRO A 86 -1.34 10.78 -22.20
C PRO A 86 -0.54 9.67 -22.91
N PHE A 87 -1.21 8.66 -23.48
CA PHE A 87 -0.57 7.51 -24.15
C PHE A 87 -1.12 7.33 -25.59
N PRO A 88 -0.72 8.16 -26.57
CA PRO A 88 -1.32 8.20 -27.91
C PRO A 88 -1.26 6.90 -28.71
N ASN A 89 -0.31 6.01 -28.41
CA ASN A 89 -0.18 4.70 -29.07
C ASN A 89 -0.94 3.56 -28.36
N ALA A 90 -1.74 3.88 -27.33
CA ALA A 90 -2.47 2.92 -26.51
C ALA A 90 -3.38 1.96 -27.30
N THR A 91 -3.91 2.40 -28.45
CA THR A 91 -4.76 1.61 -29.35
C THR A 91 -4.01 0.95 -30.51
N THR A 92 -2.69 1.14 -30.63
CA THR A 92 -1.89 0.67 -31.77
C THR A 92 -0.72 -0.22 -31.37
N THR A 93 0.24 0.29 -30.59
CA THR A 93 1.42 -0.47 -30.12
C THR A 93 1.36 -0.81 -28.63
N GLY A 94 0.24 -0.48 -27.96
CA GLY A 94 0.03 -0.68 -26.53
C GLY A 94 0.27 0.58 -25.72
N ALA A 95 -0.24 0.59 -24.49
CA ALA A 95 -0.18 1.76 -23.61
C ALA A 95 1.12 1.78 -22.80
N SER A 96 2.02 2.70 -23.16
CA SER A 96 3.29 2.91 -22.47
C SER A 96 3.60 4.39 -22.27
N ALA A 97 4.33 4.67 -21.19
CA ALA A 97 4.97 5.96 -20.99
C ALA A 97 6.24 6.04 -21.85
N VAL A 98 6.37 7.08 -22.67
CA VAL A 98 7.51 7.33 -23.54
C VAL A 98 8.05 8.75 -23.33
N ASN A 99 9.25 8.87 -22.75
CA ASN A 99 9.90 10.15 -22.45
C ASN A 99 8.94 11.18 -21.82
N GLN A 100 8.31 10.82 -20.69
CA GLN A 100 7.27 11.64 -20.04
C GLN A 100 7.25 11.41 -18.53
N THR A 101 6.68 12.34 -17.78
CA THR A 101 6.62 12.30 -16.32
C THR A 101 5.24 11.93 -15.81
N ILE A 102 5.19 11.08 -14.79
CA ILE A 102 3.98 10.76 -14.02
C ILE A 102 4.16 11.33 -12.61
N ARG A 103 3.11 11.95 -12.07
CA ARG A 103 3.03 12.46 -10.69
C ARG A 103 1.90 11.74 -9.96
N SER A 104 2.25 10.74 -9.16
CA SER A 104 1.31 10.06 -8.28
C SER A 104 1.05 10.88 -7.02
N ILE A 105 -0.22 11.04 -6.70
CA ILE A 105 -0.66 11.55 -5.40
C ILE A 105 -0.96 10.36 -4.50
N VAL A 106 -0.35 10.32 -3.32
CA VAL A 106 -0.54 9.25 -2.32
C VAL A 106 -0.73 9.86 -0.94
N LYS A 107 -1.36 9.12 -0.03
CA LYS A 107 -1.62 9.54 1.35
C LYS A 107 -0.90 8.61 2.33
N PRO A 108 0.23 9.02 2.91
CA PRO A 108 0.86 8.32 4.01
C PRO A 108 -0.06 8.34 5.24
N ASP A 109 -0.21 7.19 5.90
CA ASP A 109 -0.92 7.05 7.18
C ASP A 109 -0.04 7.59 8.33
N LEU A 110 1.22 7.12 8.39
CA LEU A 110 2.27 7.67 9.25
C LEU A 110 3.22 8.63 8.54
N TRP A 111 3.71 9.64 9.27
CA TRP A 111 4.68 10.60 8.79
C TRP A 111 6.00 10.52 9.58
N SER A 112 7.11 10.54 8.84
CA SER A 112 8.47 10.74 9.36
C SER A 112 9.18 11.77 8.49
N ASP A 113 10.22 12.38 9.04
CA ASP A 113 11.14 13.20 8.26
C ASP A 113 12.07 12.40 7.34
N THR A 114 12.07 11.07 7.46
CA THR A 114 12.92 10.15 6.70
C THR A 114 12.06 9.05 6.09
N ILE A 115 11.97 9.06 4.76
CA ILE A 115 11.13 8.15 3.97
C ILE A 115 11.97 7.34 2.97
N ARG A 116 11.40 6.28 2.40
CA ARG A 116 11.87 5.68 1.14
C ARG A 116 10.67 5.23 0.31
N ILE A 117 10.86 5.09 -1.00
CA ILE A 117 9.77 4.74 -1.93
C ILE A 117 10.10 3.46 -2.68
N ARG A 118 9.10 2.65 -3.02
CA ARG A 118 9.26 1.43 -3.82
C ARG A 118 8.67 1.63 -5.21
N LEU A 119 9.51 1.48 -6.23
CA LEU A 119 9.12 1.44 -7.63
C LEU A 119 9.19 0.00 -8.13
N SER A 120 8.23 -0.40 -8.96
CA SER A 120 7.97 -1.78 -9.37
C SER A 120 7.75 -1.89 -10.87
N ASN A 121 8.35 -2.92 -11.46
CA ASN A 121 8.19 -3.34 -12.85
C ASN A 121 7.72 -4.81 -12.91
N ALA A 122 6.94 -5.23 -11.91
CA ALA A 122 6.51 -6.61 -11.69
C ALA A 122 5.83 -7.28 -12.89
N PHE A 123 5.15 -6.52 -13.75
CA PHE A 123 4.45 -7.02 -14.94
C PHE A 123 4.95 -6.44 -16.27
N GLY A 124 5.95 -5.55 -16.26
CA GLY A 124 6.45 -4.94 -17.50
C GLY A 124 7.23 -5.94 -18.35
N THR A 125 7.17 -5.81 -19.68
CA THR A 125 7.80 -6.76 -20.61
C THR A 125 9.24 -6.42 -21.01
N LYS A 126 9.77 -5.29 -20.52
CA LYS A 126 11.16 -4.85 -20.68
C LYS A 126 11.61 -3.99 -19.48
N PRO A 127 12.92 -3.73 -19.29
CA PRO A 127 13.38 -2.84 -18.25
C PRO A 127 12.85 -1.41 -18.44
N VAL A 128 12.44 -0.76 -17.35
CA VAL A 128 12.02 0.65 -17.34
C VAL A 128 13.08 1.50 -16.64
N THR A 129 13.41 2.66 -17.23
CA THR A 129 14.36 3.62 -16.64
C THR A 129 13.62 4.86 -16.17
N PHE A 130 13.85 5.27 -14.93
CA PHE A 130 13.43 6.56 -14.41
C PHE A 130 14.66 7.46 -14.29
N ASN A 131 14.77 8.51 -15.11
CA ASN A 131 15.97 9.36 -15.16
C ASN A 131 16.02 10.42 -14.05
N ALA A 132 14.87 10.72 -13.45
CA ALA A 132 14.72 11.58 -12.30
C ALA A 132 13.48 11.16 -11.50
N VAL A 133 13.57 11.26 -10.17
CA VAL A 133 12.44 11.03 -9.24
C VAL A 133 12.48 12.07 -8.13
N THR A 134 11.32 12.64 -7.79
CA THR A 134 11.15 13.65 -6.73
C THR A 134 9.94 13.35 -5.85
N VAL A 135 9.94 13.91 -4.65
CA VAL A 135 8.81 13.88 -3.71
C VAL A 135 8.59 15.27 -3.12
N GLY A 136 7.34 15.68 -2.92
CA GLY A 136 6.99 16.92 -2.22
C GLY A 136 5.63 16.83 -1.55
N LEU A 137 5.31 17.81 -0.70
CA LEU A 137 4.00 17.93 -0.07
C LEU A 137 2.99 18.47 -1.10
N GLN A 138 1.85 17.79 -1.27
CA GLN A 138 0.80 18.29 -2.16
C GLN A 138 0.20 19.59 -1.60
N GLU A 139 0.08 20.61 -2.45
CA GLU A 139 -0.67 21.83 -2.16
C GLU A 139 -2.15 21.60 -2.50
N TYR A 140 -2.45 21.41 -3.79
CA TYR A 140 -3.72 20.95 -4.36
C TYR A 140 -3.49 20.50 -5.81
N SER A 141 -4.34 19.62 -6.36
CA SER A 141 -4.16 19.12 -7.74
C SER A 141 -2.75 18.57 -7.97
N ALA A 142 -2.08 18.91 -9.09
CA ALA A 142 -0.67 18.56 -9.30
C ALA A 142 0.34 19.46 -8.54
N ASN A 143 -0.10 20.55 -7.90
CA ASN A 143 0.80 21.54 -7.31
C ASN A 143 1.51 21.01 -6.05
N ILE A 144 2.76 21.45 -5.87
CA ILE A 144 3.64 21.10 -4.75
C ILE A 144 3.95 22.34 -3.92
N VAL A 145 3.82 22.22 -2.59
CA VAL A 145 4.12 23.31 -1.65
C VAL A 145 5.58 23.74 -1.82
N LYS A 146 5.79 25.00 -2.20
CA LYS A 146 7.11 25.56 -2.51
C LYS A 146 8.10 25.34 -1.36
N GLY A 147 9.26 24.73 -1.68
CA GLY A 147 10.30 24.40 -0.71
C GLY A 147 10.22 22.98 -0.12
N THR A 148 9.17 22.21 -0.41
CA THR A 148 9.06 20.80 0.00
C THR A 148 9.61 19.80 -1.03
N LEU A 149 9.79 20.24 -2.28
CA LEU A 149 10.32 19.38 -3.34
C LEU A 149 11.73 18.86 -3.00
N THR A 150 11.85 17.54 -2.94
CA THR A 150 13.04 16.81 -2.50
C THR A 150 13.42 15.78 -3.56
N GLN A 151 14.70 15.70 -3.91
CA GLN A 151 15.24 14.70 -4.84
C GLN A 151 15.23 13.31 -4.19
N VAL A 152 14.76 12.31 -4.91
CA VAL A 152 14.94 10.88 -4.58
C VAL A 152 16.15 10.34 -5.35
N THR A 153 16.89 9.41 -4.74
CA THR A 153 18.04 8.72 -5.36
C THR A 153 17.99 7.21 -5.13
N PHE A 154 18.78 6.47 -5.90
CA PHE A 154 18.94 5.02 -5.83
C PHE A 154 20.43 4.69 -5.93
N ASN A 155 21.03 4.15 -4.86
CA ASN A 155 22.48 3.95 -4.73
C ASN A 155 23.28 5.23 -5.04
N GLY A 156 22.79 6.39 -4.57
CA GLY A 156 23.36 7.72 -4.82
C GLY A 156 23.09 8.29 -6.23
N SER A 157 22.52 7.52 -7.15
CA SER A 157 22.15 7.99 -8.50
C SER A 157 20.78 8.66 -8.52
N LYS A 158 20.60 9.70 -9.34
CA LYS A 158 19.27 10.27 -9.65
C LYS A 158 18.45 9.39 -10.61
N SER A 159 19.13 8.50 -11.34
CA SER A 159 18.55 7.64 -12.37
C SER A 159 18.63 6.17 -11.96
N VAL A 160 17.58 5.40 -12.23
CA VAL A 160 17.49 3.96 -11.93
C VAL A 160 16.82 3.21 -13.08
N THR A 161 17.31 2.01 -13.39
CA THR A 161 16.68 1.08 -14.34
C THR A 161 16.19 -0.15 -13.57
N ILE A 162 14.90 -0.46 -13.66
CA ILE A 162 14.27 -1.61 -13.01
C ILE A 162 14.09 -2.73 -14.04
N PRO A 163 14.72 -3.91 -13.88
CA PRO A 163 14.52 -5.05 -14.77
C PRO A 163 13.07 -5.57 -14.77
N VAL A 164 12.74 -6.43 -15.72
CA VAL A 164 11.45 -7.15 -15.80
C VAL A 164 11.20 -7.94 -14.51
N GLY A 165 9.99 -7.84 -13.95
CA GLY A 165 9.58 -8.61 -12.79
C GLY A 165 10.20 -8.16 -11.46
N GLN A 166 10.96 -7.04 -11.45
CA GLN A 166 11.67 -6.56 -10.26
C GLN A 166 11.01 -5.34 -9.63
N GLN A 167 11.33 -5.10 -8.36
CA GLN A 167 11.00 -3.87 -7.62
C GLN A 167 12.22 -3.39 -6.84
N ILE A 168 12.34 -2.08 -6.61
CA ILE A 168 13.48 -1.46 -5.94
C ILE A 168 13.02 -0.35 -4.99
N PHE A 169 13.62 -0.32 -3.80
CA PHE A 169 13.51 0.81 -2.87
C PHE A 169 14.51 1.91 -3.22
N SER A 170 14.13 3.16 -2.99
CA SER A 170 15.06 4.30 -3.00
C SER A 170 16.06 4.25 -1.85
N ASP A 171 17.10 5.08 -1.95
CA ASP A 171 17.87 5.53 -0.80
C ASP A 171 16.95 6.24 0.22
N PRO A 172 17.37 6.39 1.49
CA PRO A 172 16.63 7.17 2.49
C PRO A 172 16.55 8.66 2.10
N VAL A 173 15.34 9.19 1.97
CA VAL A 173 15.03 10.56 1.56
C VAL A 173 14.68 11.39 2.79
N ARG A 174 15.54 12.37 3.12
CA ARG A 174 15.36 13.27 4.27
C ARG A 174 14.50 14.48 3.91
N LEU A 175 13.22 14.44 4.27
CA LEU A 175 12.24 15.50 4.13
C LEU A 175 12.47 16.62 5.17
N ARG A 176 13.45 17.49 4.93
CA ARG A 176 13.89 18.56 5.87
C ARG A 176 12.81 19.59 6.28
N TRP A 177 11.64 19.53 5.67
CA TRP A 177 10.47 20.37 5.93
C TRP A 177 9.46 19.70 6.88
N VAL A 178 9.53 18.37 7.03
CA VAL A 178 8.85 17.64 8.10
C VAL A 178 9.58 17.92 9.41
N LYS A 179 8.82 18.00 10.50
CA LYS A 179 9.33 18.15 11.87
C LYS A 179 8.57 17.21 12.80
N ASP A 180 9.22 16.86 13.90
CA ASP A 180 8.56 16.19 15.02
C ASP A 180 7.33 16.99 15.45
N ASP A 181 6.20 16.28 15.61
CA ASP A 181 4.89 16.81 15.99
C ASP A 181 4.28 17.94 15.14
N ASP A 182 4.65 18.03 13.86
CA ASP A 182 3.90 18.84 12.88
C ASP A 182 2.56 18.18 12.48
N GLY A 183 1.52 18.45 13.29
CA GLY A 183 0.15 18.01 13.02
C GLY A 183 -0.47 18.56 11.73
N LEU A 184 0.14 19.55 11.06
CA LEU A 184 -0.35 20.06 9.76
C LEU A 184 -0.04 19.12 8.59
N LEU A 185 0.71 18.04 8.86
CA LEU A 185 0.97 16.92 7.95
C LEU A 185 -0.06 15.79 8.10
N GLU A 186 -0.80 15.72 9.21
CA GLU A 186 -1.77 14.65 9.43
C GLU A 186 -2.85 14.65 8.35
N GLY A 187 -3.09 13.48 7.76
CA GLY A 187 -4.04 13.32 6.67
C GLY A 187 -3.68 14.01 5.35
N ARG A 188 -2.48 14.60 5.20
CA ARG A 188 -2.00 15.21 3.95
C ARG A 188 -1.47 14.18 2.96
N ASN A 189 -1.29 14.64 1.73
CA ASN A 189 -0.80 13.81 0.62
C ASN A 189 0.64 14.20 0.22
N LEU A 190 1.40 13.21 -0.23
CA LEU A 190 2.63 13.40 -1.00
C LEU A 190 2.33 13.41 -2.49
N ALA A 191 3.09 14.22 -3.23
CA ALA A 191 3.18 14.18 -4.69
C ALA A 191 4.55 13.58 -5.07
N LEU A 192 4.55 12.37 -5.63
CA LEU A 192 5.75 11.68 -6.09
C LEU A 192 5.81 11.77 -7.61
N SER A 193 6.85 12.41 -8.15
CA SER A 193 7.01 12.60 -9.60
C SER A 193 8.18 11.77 -10.11
N TYR A 194 7.99 11.05 -11.22
CA TYR A 194 9.04 10.22 -11.82
C TYR A 194 9.01 10.32 -13.36
N SER A 195 10.15 10.67 -13.92
CA SER A 195 10.36 10.84 -15.37
C SER A 195 10.79 9.52 -15.99
N VAL A 196 9.96 8.94 -16.87
CA VAL A 196 10.28 7.72 -17.63
C VAL A 196 11.17 8.09 -18.82
N GLN A 197 12.35 7.47 -18.92
CA GLN A 197 13.27 7.61 -20.04
C GLN A 197 13.12 6.48 -21.04
N GLY A 198 13.10 6.82 -22.33
CA GLY A 198 12.78 5.88 -23.40
C GLY A 198 11.30 5.49 -23.35
N ASP A 199 10.98 4.34 -23.94
CA ASP A 199 9.66 3.73 -23.91
C ASP A 199 9.63 2.59 -22.87
N SER A 200 8.79 2.73 -21.84
CA SER A 200 8.60 1.73 -20.78
C SER A 200 7.98 0.41 -21.25
N GLY A 201 7.24 0.40 -22.36
CA GLY A 201 6.33 -0.69 -22.68
C GLY A 201 5.13 -0.77 -21.72
N PRO A 202 4.42 -1.92 -21.67
CA PRO A 202 3.27 -2.11 -20.79
C PRO A 202 3.61 -1.82 -19.33
N MET A 203 2.94 -0.84 -18.74
CA MET A 203 3.31 -0.28 -17.44
C MET A 203 2.74 -1.10 -16.29
N THR A 204 3.56 -1.48 -15.30
CA THR A 204 3.05 -2.09 -14.06
C THR A 204 2.12 -1.10 -13.36
N TYR A 205 0.88 -1.49 -13.01
CA TYR A 205 -0.09 -0.56 -12.43
C TYR A 205 -1.05 -1.20 -11.42
N HIS A 206 -1.53 -0.35 -10.50
CA HIS A 206 -2.71 -0.60 -9.68
C HIS A 206 -3.90 0.18 -10.26
N SER A 207 -5.03 -0.50 -10.44
CA SER A 207 -6.18 0.01 -11.20
C SER A 207 -7.13 0.90 -10.39
N GLY A 208 -7.35 0.63 -9.10
CA GLY A 208 -8.43 1.14 -8.25
C GLY A 208 -8.09 2.33 -7.34
N ALA A 209 -7.18 3.23 -7.73
CA ALA A 209 -6.57 4.18 -6.77
C ALA A 209 -7.57 5.05 -5.97
N ASN A 210 -8.74 5.36 -6.54
CA ASN A 210 -9.75 6.28 -5.99
C ASN A 210 -9.19 7.69 -5.64
N GLN A 211 -8.07 8.03 -6.30
CA GLN A 211 -7.26 9.22 -6.07
C GLN A 211 -6.76 9.73 -7.43
N THR A 212 -6.94 11.02 -7.71
CA THR A 212 -6.41 11.66 -8.91
C THR A 212 -4.89 11.72 -8.84
N SER A 213 -4.23 11.11 -9.83
CA SER A 213 -2.82 11.30 -10.16
C SER A 213 -2.69 11.95 -11.55
N PHE A 214 -1.49 12.43 -11.90
CA PHE A 214 -1.28 13.30 -13.06
C PHE A 214 -0.18 12.79 -14.00
N ILE A 215 -0.30 13.11 -15.29
CA ILE A 215 0.60 12.63 -16.35
C ILE A 215 0.90 13.80 -17.32
N THR A 216 2.16 13.95 -17.73
CA THR A 216 2.56 14.92 -18.77
C THR A 216 2.34 14.35 -20.17
N ALA A 217 2.48 15.19 -21.21
CA ALA A 217 2.37 14.71 -22.58
C ALA A 217 3.51 13.74 -22.95
N GLN A 218 3.19 12.73 -23.77
CA GLN A 218 4.19 11.82 -24.31
C GLN A 218 5.28 12.61 -25.07
N GLY A 219 6.55 12.30 -24.78
CA GLY A 219 7.71 13.01 -25.34
C GLY A 219 8.04 14.36 -24.69
N SER A 220 7.33 14.82 -23.64
CA SER A 220 7.63 16.11 -22.99
C SER A 220 8.87 16.08 -22.08
N GLY A 221 9.30 14.90 -21.64
CA GLY A 221 10.49 14.68 -20.84
C GLY A 221 10.28 14.81 -19.32
N ASP A 222 11.31 15.30 -18.64
CA ASP A 222 11.39 15.42 -17.19
C ASP A 222 10.73 16.72 -16.70
N HIS A 223 9.62 16.55 -15.98
CA HIS A 223 8.87 17.60 -15.28
C HIS A 223 8.82 17.33 -13.77
N THR A 224 9.73 16.50 -13.24
CA THR A 224 9.75 16.15 -11.82
C THR A 224 10.05 17.34 -10.91
N ALA A 225 10.62 18.41 -11.47
CA ALA A 225 10.88 19.68 -10.79
C ALA A 225 9.73 20.71 -10.85
N ASP A 226 8.74 20.53 -11.73
CA ASP A 226 7.69 21.53 -11.96
C ASP A 226 6.76 21.59 -10.75
N LEU A 227 6.67 22.75 -10.09
CA LEU A 227 5.89 22.91 -8.85
C LEU A 227 4.40 23.11 -9.09
N ASP A 228 3.99 23.37 -10.33
CA ASP A 228 2.60 23.63 -10.74
C ASP A 228 2.06 22.56 -11.72
N VAL A 229 0.83 22.79 -12.20
CA VAL A 229 0.07 21.86 -13.04
C VAL A 229 0.27 22.04 -14.56
N PHE A 230 0.98 23.06 -15.07
CA PHE A 230 0.92 23.41 -16.50
C PHE A 230 1.56 22.37 -17.45
N ALA A 231 2.50 21.56 -16.96
CA ALA A 231 3.01 20.38 -17.66
C ALA A 231 2.09 19.15 -17.53
N TYR A 232 1.37 19.05 -16.42
CA TYR A 232 0.55 17.92 -15.97
C TYR A 232 -0.87 17.99 -16.55
N ARG A 233 -0.94 17.97 -17.88
CA ARG A 233 -2.17 18.22 -18.67
C ARG A 233 -3.20 17.09 -18.62
N PHE A 234 -2.82 15.91 -18.13
CA PHE A 234 -3.68 14.73 -18.09
C PHE A 234 -3.78 14.17 -16.68
N THR A 235 -4.93 13.57 -16.37
CA THR A 235 -5.22 12.91 -15.09
C THR A 235 -5.41 11.41 -15.29
N THR A 236 -5.28 10.66 -14.20
CA THR A 236 -5.58 9.23 -14.10
C THR A 236 -6.13 8.89 -12.72
N SER A 237 -6.94 7.85 -12.64
CA SER A 237 -7.45 7.26 -11.41
C SER A 237 -6.71 5.96 -11.02
N SER A 238 -5.46 5.84 -11.44
CA SER A 238 -4.58 4.69 -11.20
C SER A 238 -3.18 5.11 -10.75
N TRP A 239 -2.45 4.21 -10.09
CA TRP A 239 -1.04 4.38 -9.75
C TRP A 239 -0.18 3.50 -10.67
N PHE A 240 0.83 4.09 -11.31
CA PHE A 240 1.74 3.42 -12.24
C PHE A 240 3.13 3.29 -11.62
N PHE A 241 3.71 2.10 -11.62
CA PHE A 241 5.04 1.73 -11.08
C PHE A 241 5.25 1.93 -9.57
N LEU A 242 4.72 2.97 -8.94
CA LEU A 242 4.84 3.23 -7.51
C LEU A 242 3.95 2.25 -6.71
N ASN A 243 4.53 1.45 -5.80
CA ASN A 243 3.78 0.47 -4.99
C ASN A 243 4.07 0.48 -3.47
N ALA A 244 4.98 1.33 -2.96
CA ALA A 244 5.06 1.63 -1.52
C ALA A 244 5.74 2.98 -1.22
N VAL A 245 5.41 3.53 -0.06
CA VAL A 245 6.16 4.57 0.66
C VAL A 245 6.32 4.09 2.10
N ASP A 246 7.57 3.84 2.49
CA ASP A 246 7.93 3.54 3.88
C ASP A 246 8.39 4.80 4.60
N VAL A 247 8.19 4.83 5.92
CA VAL A 247 8.74 5.83 6.84
C VAL A 247 9.61 5.14 7.88
N THR A 248 10.57 5.87 8.47
CA THR A 248 11.23 5.39 9.70
C THR A 248 10.29 5.53 10.88
N ALA A 249 10.16 4.50 11.71
CA ALA A 249 9.35 4.53 12.92
C ALA A 249 9.97 3.68 14.05
N PRO A 250 9.59 3.92 15.32
CA PRO A 250 10.02 3.09 16.45
C PRO A 250 9.57 1.62 16.33
N ARG A 251 10.39 0.67 16.81
CA ARG A 251 10.15 -0.79 16.66
C ARG A 251 8.86 -1.35 17.28
N ASP A 252 8.19 -0.57 18.12
CA ASP A 252 6.92 -0.87 18.75
C ASP A 252 5.71 -0.39 17.94
N THR A 253 5.94 0.16 16.74
CA THR A 253 4.90 0.48 15.77
C THR A 253 4.24 -0.79 15.22
N VAL A 254 2.91 -0.79 15.20
CA VAL A 254 2.07 -1.83 14.58
C VAL A 254 1.85 -1.47 13.11
N VAL A 255 1.91 -2.46 12.21
CA VAL A 255 1.69 -2.25 10.77
C VAL A 255 0.65 -3.26 10.29
N ILE A 256 -0.51 -2.73 9.92
CA ILE A 256 -1.69 -3.48 9.48
C ILE A 256 -1.76 -3.42 7.95
N CYS A 257 -1.92 -4.57 7.30
CA CYS A 257 -2.26 -4.64 5.89
C CYS A 257 -3.76 -4.92 5.71
N ALA A 258 -4.48 -4.00 5.08
CA ALA A 258 -5.82 -4.24 4.55
C ALA A 258 -5.69 -4.99 3.21
N PHE A 259 -5.95 -6.30 3.24
CA PHE A 259 -5.79 -7.22 2.10
C PHE A 259 -7.17 -7.63 1.57
N GLY A 260 -7.29 -7.89 0.26
CA GLY A 260 -8.53 -8.40 -0.33
C GLY A 260 -8.92 -7.86 -1.70
N ASP A 261 -10.23 -7.70 -1.91
CA ASP A 261 -10.84 -7.34 -3.20
C ASP A 261 -11.35 -5.88 -3.31
N SER A 262 -12.25 -5.61 -4.27
CA SER A 262 -12.82 -4.27 -4.55
C SER A 262 -13.51 -3.61 -3.36
N ILE A 263 -13.99 -4.37 -2.37
CA ILE A 263 -14.60 -3.82 -1.15
C ILE A 263 -13.51 -3.22 -0.25
N THR A 264 -12.28 -3.76 -0.26
CA THR A 264 -11.12 -3.19 0.46
C THR A 264 -10.35 -2.17 -0.38
N ASP A 265 -10.29 -2.37 -1.70
CA ASP A 265 -9.74 -1.39 -2.65
C ASP A 265 -10.60 -0.10 -2.71
N GLY A 266 -11.89 -0.20 -2.39
CA GLY A 266 -12.78 0.92 -2.13
C GLY A 266 -13.63 1.36 -3.32
N THR A 267 -14.15 0.43 -4.13
CA THR A 267 -15.13 0.76 -5.18
C THR A 267 -16.30 1.56 -4.59
N HIS A 268 -16.70 2.64 -5.28
CA HIS A 268 -17.69 3.66 -4.83
C HIS A 268 -17.34 4.45 -3.55
N THR A 269 -16.07 4.48 -3.14
CA THR A 269 -15.57 5.53 -2.23
C THR A 269 -15.67 6.92 -2.88
N THR A 270 -15.68 7.98 -2.07
CA THR A 270 -15.77 9.34 -2.60
C THR A 270 -14.41 9.75 -3.15
N PHE A 271 -14.33 9.91 -4.48
CA PHE A 271 -13.07 10.12 -5.20
C PHE A 271 -12.23 11.28 -4.63
N ASN A 272 -10.96 11.00 -4.30
CA ASN A 272 -9.99 11.85 -3.57
C ASN A 272 -10.21 12.04 -2.05
N ILE A 273 -11.30 11.58 -1.44
CA ILE A 273 -11.60 11.84 -0.02
C ILE A 273 -10.85 10.90 0.93
N ASN A 274 -10.51 9.69 0.48
CA ASN A 274 -9.88 8.64 1.29
C ASN A 274 -10.81 8.21 2.45
N ASP A 275 -11.95 7.66 2.07
CA ASP A 275 -13.07 7.21 2.91
C ASP A 275 -13.36 5.70 2.77
N ARG A 276 -12.32 4.91 2.44
CA ARG A 276 -12.35 3.43 2.57
C ARG A 276 -12.58 3.03 4.04
N TRP A 277 -13.05 1.79 4.29
CA TRP A 277 -13.20 1.29 5.67
C TRP A 277 -11.89 1.39 6.47
N MET A 278 -10.75 1.09 5.84
CA MET A 278 -9.42 1.24 6.45
C MET A 278 -9.07 2.68 6.85
N ASN A 279 -9.60 3.70 6.16
CA ASN A 279 -9.33 5.10 6.49
C ASN A 279 -10.15 5.55 7.71
N THR A 280 -11.33 4.96 7.92
CA THR A 280 -12.10 5.10 9.17
C THR A 280 -11.41 4.39 10.32
N LEU A 281 -10.86 3.20 10.09
CA LEU A 281 -10.06 2.47 11.06
C LEU A 281 -8.77 3.23 11.45
N SER A 282 -7.99 3.71 10.49
CA SER A 282 -6.82 4.61 10.69
C SER A 282 -7.12 5.73 11.69
N ARG A 283 -8.21 6.49 11.46
CA ARG A 283 -8.64 7.58 12.38
C ARG A 283 -8.95 7.08 13.79
N ARG A 284 -9.51 5.87 13.96
CA ARG A 284 -9.75 5.27 15.29
C ARG A 284 -8.45 4.85 15.96
N LEU A 285 -7.53 4.24 15.21
CA LEU A 285 -6.22 3.79 15.70
C LEU A 285 -5.35 4.98 16.13
N HIS A 286 -5.27 6.06 15.35
CA HIS A 286 -4.54 7.27 15.73
C HIS A 286 -5.18 7.98 16.93
N ASN A 287 -6.52 8.03 17.03
CA ASN A 287 -7.19 8.59 18.20
C ASN A 287 -6.95 7.77 19.49
N ALA A 288 -6.72 6.45 19.39
CA ALA A 288 -6.49 5.57 20.53
C ALA A 288 -5.00 5.42 20.92
N TYR A 289 -4.12 5.34 19.92
CA TYR A 289 -2.71 4.93 20.06
C TYR A 289 -1.71 5.92 19.43
N GLY A 290 -2.17 6.98 18.74
CA GLY A 290 -1.33 8.00 18.12
C GLY A 290 -0.56 7.50 16.89
N LYS A 291 0.65 8.05 16.69
CA LYS A 291 1.57 7.75 15.57
C LYS A 291 2.31 6.42 15.76
N LYS A 292 1.61 5.39 16.21
CA LYS A 292 2.14 4.08 16.61
C LYS A 292 1.47 2.89 15.92
N VAL A 293 0.49 3.16 15.06
CA VAL A 293 -0.08 2.18 14.14
C VAL A 293 -0.03 2.78 12.74
N SER A 294 0.21 1.95 11.74
CA SER A 294 0.09 2.27 10.32
C SER A 294 -0.87 1.27 9.68
N ILE A 295 -1.78 1.72 8.79
CA ILE A 295 -2.58 0.82 7.96
C ILE A 295 -2.44 1.12 6.47
N VAL A 296 -2.01 0.12 5.71
CA VAL A 296 -1.80 0.18 4.25
C VAL A 296 -2.78 -0.72 3.49
N ASN A 297 -2.91 -0.52 2.18
CA ASN A 297 -3.83 -1.26 1.32
C ASN A 297 -3.07 -2.13 0.31
N GLU A 298 -3.35 -3.43 0.29
CA GLU A 298 -2.85 -4.36 -0.75
C GLU A 298 -4.02 -5.10 -1.42
N ALA A 299 -5.19 -4.45 -1.50
CA ALA A 299 -6.35 -4.99 -2.21
C ALA A 299 -6.34 -4.64 -3.72
N ILE A 300 -7.12 -5.39 -4.49
CA ILE A 300 -7.27 -5.20 -5.94
C ILE A 300 -8.74 -5.41 -6.34
N GLY A 301 -9.30 -4.49 -7.12
CA GLY A 301 -10.67 -4.62 -7.64
C GLY A 301 -10.95 -5.94 -8.38
N GLY A 302 -11.86 -6.74 -7.82
CA GLY A 302 -12.24 -8.07 -8.36
C GLY A 302 -11.27 -9.21 -8.04
N ASN A 303 -10.39 -9.06 -7.04
CA ASN A 303 -9.44 -10.12 -6.67
C ASN A 303 -10.11 -11.38 -6.11
N ARG A 304 -9.39 -12.50 -6.18
CA ARG A 304 -9.86 -13.82 -5.78
C ARG A 304 -8.88 -14.50 -4.84
N VAL A 305 -9.43 -15.23 -3.86
CA VAL A 305 -8.65 -16.10 -2.97
C VAL A 305 -7.94 -17.19 -3.78
N VAL A 306 -8.64 -17.81 -4.75
CA VAL A 306 -8.11 -18.87 -5.61
C VAL A 306 -8.42 -18.65 -7.10
N ASN A 307 -7.38 -18.82 -7.93
CA ASN A 307 -7.37 -18.64 -9.39
C ASN A 307 -7.74 -17.21 -9.89
N PRO A 308 -6.85 -16.51 -10.62
CA PRO A 308 -7.15 -15.17 -11.12
C PRO A 308 -8.36 -15.15 -12.07
N VAL A 309 -9.11 -14.04 -12.09
CA VAL A 309 -10.29 -13.85 -12.98
C VAL A 309 -9.93 -14.10 -14.45
N THR A 310 -8.79 -13.54 -14.87
CA THR A 310 -8.09 -13.82 -16.13
C THR A 310 -6.60 -13.53 -15.89
N PRO A 311 -5.66 -14.41 -16.26
CA PRO A 311 -4.23 -14.15 -16.10
C PRO A 311 -3.80 -12.85 -16.78
N GLY A 312 -3.17 -11.93 -16.04
CA GLY A 312 -2.73 -10.63 -16.54
C GLY A 312 -3.83 -9.57 -16.70
N ALA A 313 -5.05 -9.81 -16.20
CA ALA A 313 -6.10 -8.79 -16.13
C ALA A 313 -5.97 -7.91 -14.87
N ALA A 314 -6.64 -6.75 -14.88
CA ALA A 314 -6.57 -5.74 -13.82
C ALA A 314 -6.91 -6.24 -12.40
N SER A 315 -7.66 -7.34 -12.28
CA SER A 315 -8.05 -7.97 -11.02
C SER A 315 -6.97 -8.84 -10.37
N GLY A 316 -5.77 -8.91 -10.94
CA GLY A 316 -4.59 -9.47 -10.28
C GLY A 316 -4.40 -11.00 -10.39
N PRO A 317 -3.22 -11.51 -9.97
CA PRO A 317 -3.05 -12.91 -9.54
C PRO A 317 -3.94 -13.20 -8.33
N ALA A 318 -4.18 -14.47 -7.98
CA ALA A 318 -4.97 -14.79 -6.80
C ALA A 318 -4.23 -14.39 -5.51
N ALA A 319 -4.96 -14.25 -4.40
CA ALA A 319 -4.40 -13.92 -3.08
C ALA A 319 -3.25 -14.87 -2.68
N VAL A 320 -3.45 -16.18 -2.89
CA VAL A 320 -2.43 -17.23 -2.69
C VAL A 320 -1.18 -17.01 -3.55
N ASP A 321 -1.30 -16.47 -4.77
CA ASP A 321 -0.19 -16.28 -5.69
C ASP A 321 0.64 -15.03 -5.35
N ARG A 322 -0.01 -13.97 -4.86
CA ARG A 322 0.61 -12.63 -4.68
C ARG A 322 1.06 -12.31 -3.26
N LEU A 323 0.69 -13.12 -2.27
CA LEU A 323 0.98 -12.89 -0.84
C LEU A 323 2.43 -12.49 -0.54
N ASP A 324 3.42 -13.20 -1.10
CA ASP A 324 4.85 -12.94 -0.89
C ASP A 324 5.30 -11.58 -1.45
N ARG A 325 4.70 -11.15 -2.56
CA ARG A 325 5.09 -9.94 -3.32
C ARG A 325 4.44 -8.68 -2.78
N ASP A 326 3.16 -8.79 -2.42
CA ASP A 326 2.32 -7.66 -2.02
C ASP A 326 2.33 -7.49 -0.49
N VAL A 327 2.08 -8.57 0.26
CA VAL A 327 1.87 -8.51 1.72
C VAL A 327 3.16 -8.78 2.51
N LEU A 328 3.79 -9.96 2.35
CA LEU A 328 4.98 -10.31 3.15
C LEU A 328 6.22 -9.45 2.82
N ALA A 329 6.21 -8.75 1.68
CA ALA A 329 7.21 -7.76 1.32
C ALA A 329 6.92 -6.34 1.86
N LEU A 330 5.90 -6.15 2.72
CA LEU A 330 5.66 -4.89 3.42
C LEU A 330 6.65 -4.71 4.58
N SER A 331 7.21 -3.51 4.66
CA SER A 331 8.14 -3.14 5.72
C SER A 331 7.43 -3.09 7.07
N GLY A 332 7.92 -3.85 8.04
CA GLY A 332 7.45 -3.81 9.44
C GLY A 332 6.10 -4.48 9.71
N LEU A 333 5.51 -5.19 8.74
CA LEU A 333 4.21 -5.87 8.87
C LEU A 333 4.07 -6.66 10.18
N THR A 334 2.97 -6.45 10.90
CA THR A 334 2.61 -7.21 12.12
C THR A 334 1.26 -7.90 12.02
N ASP A 335 0.31 -7.34 11.27
CA ASP A 335 -1.07 -7.81 11.22
C ASP A 335 -1.68 -7.68 9.81
N VAL A 336 -2.61 -8.56 9.46
CA VAL A 336 -3.41 -8.49 8.23
C VAL A 336 -4.89 -8.50 8.61
N ILE A 337 -5.66 -7.55 8.06
CA ILE A 337 -7.12 -7.64 8.02
C ILE A 337 -7.50 -8.03 6.60
N TRP A 338 -8.08 -9.23 6.42
CA TRP A 338 -8.33 -9.81 5.09
C TRP A 338 -9.84 -9.96 4.83
N LEU A 339 -10.32 -9.32 3.77
CA LEU A 339 -11.70 -9.43 3.29
C LEU A 339 -11.70 -9.82 1.81
N GLU A 340 -11.98 -11.08 1.51
CA GLU A 340 -11.96 -11.61 0.14
C GLU A 340 -12.79 -12.90 0.01
N GLY A 341 -13.27 -13.19 -1.20
CA GLY A 341 -14.00 -14.42 -1.53
C GLY A 341 -15.28 -14.20 -2.35
N ILE A 342 -15.76 -12.95 -2.47
CA ILE A 342 -17.02 -12.70 -3.19
C ILE A 342 -16.86 -12.90 -4.71
N ASN A 343 -15.72 -12.51 -5.28
CA ASN A 343 -15.42 -12.72 -6.70
C ASN A 343 -15.13 -14.19 -7.03
N ASP A 344 -14.67 -14.99 -6.05
CA ASP A 344 -14.53 -16.44 -6.16
C ASP A 344 -15.92 -17.09 -6.29
N LEU A 345 -16.85 -16.69 -5.41
CA LEU A 345 -18.25 -17.11 -5.47
C LEU A 345 -18.91 -16.70 -6.79
N GLY A 346 -18.70 -15.46 -7.27
CA GLY A 346 -19.12 -15.01 -8.60
C GLY A 346 -18.49 -15.80 -9.75
N GLY A 347 -17.25 -16.27 -9.54
CA GLY A 347 -16.56 -17.22 -10.41
C GLY A 347 -17.13 -18.64 -10.43
N ASN A 348 -18.05 -18.98 -9.51
CA ASN A 348 -18.53 -20.35 -9.23
C ASN A 348 -17.45 -21.27 -8.65
N HIS A 349 -16.43 -20.73 -7.98
CA HIS A 349 -15.46 -21.56 -7.25
C HIS A 349 -16.13 -22.25 -6.04
N PRO A 350 -15.85 -23.54 -5.79
CA PRO A 350 -16.34 -24.23 -4.60
C PRO A 350 -15.86 -23.56 -3.31
N THR A 351 -16.73 -23.48 -2.30
CA THR A 351 -16.36 -22.94 -0.98
C THR A 351 -15.25 -23.74 -0.30
N SER A 352 -15.09 -25.03 -0.61
CA SER A 352 -13.96 -25.87 -0.19
C SER A 352 -12.61 -25.31 -0.62
N ASP A 353 -12.55 -24.74 -1.83
CA ASP A 353 -11.31 -24.35 -2.50
C ASP A 353 -10.89 -22.96 -1.99
N ILE A 354 -11.88 -22.08 -1.80
CA ILE A 354 -11.73 -20.80 -1.10
C ILE A 354 -11.25 -21.02 0.34
N ILE A 355 -11.85 -21.97 1.07
CA ILE A 355 -11.44 -22.35 2.43
C ILE A 355 -10.02 -22.95 2.45
N ALA A 356 -9.61 -23.70 1.43
CA ALA A 356 -8.24 -24.17 1.30
C ALA A 356 -7.25 -23.01 1.08
N GLY A 357 -7.61 -22.03 0.25
CA GLY A 357 -6.83 -20.80 0.04
C GLY A 357 -6.71 -19.94 1.31
N TYR A 358 -7.79 -19.78 2.09
CA TYR A 358 -7.74 -19.15 3.41
C TYR A 358 -6.72 -19.85 4.33
N ARG A 359 -6.74 -21.19 4.38
CA ARG A 359 -5.82 -21.97 5.23
C ARG A 359 -4.37 -21.82 4.81
N ASP A 360 -4.07 -21.81 3.51
CA ASP A 360 -2.70 -21.61 3.00
C ASP A 360 -2.15 -20.22 3.36
N VAL A 361 -2.89 -19.16 3.03
CA VAL A 361 -2.48 -17.77 3.30
C VAL A 361 -2.30 -17.53 4.80
N VAL A 362 -3.25 -17.95 5.63
CA VAL A 362 -3.13 -17.81 7.10
C VAL A 362 -1.91 -18.58 7.62
N THR A 363 -1.69 -19.82 7.16
CA THR A 363 -0.50 -20.60 7.55
C THR A 363 0.79 -19.89 7.17
N ARG A 364 0.86 -19.25 5.99
CA ARG A 364 2.03 -18.49 5.51
C ARG A 364 2.25 -17.21 6.32
N LEU A 365 1.19 -16.48 6.68
CA LEU A 365 1.24 -15.29 7.54
C LEU A 365 1.67 -15.64 8.97
N HIS A 366 1.07 -16.67 9.59
CA HIS A 366 1.46 -17.16 10.92
C HIS A 366 2.92 -17.65 10.96
N ASN A 367 3.39 -18.35 9.92
CA ASN A 367 4.81 -18.74 9.81
C ASN A 367 5.77 -17.54 9.68
N ALA A 368 5.29 -16.38 9.20
CA ALA A 368 6.03 -15.12 9.19
C ALA A 368 5.92 -14.33 10.51
N GLY A 369 5.10 -14.79 11.47
CA GLY A 369 4.83 -14.09 12.73
C GLY A 369 3.84 -12.92 12.59
N VAL A 370 2.97 -12.97 11.58
CA VAL A 370 1.94 -11.97 11.28
C VAL A 370 0.57 -12.50 11.69
N ASN A 371 -0.18 -11.74 12.49
CA ASN A 371 -1.54 -12.11 12.90
C ASN A 371 -2.54 -11.89 11.77
N VAL A 372 -3.65 -12.63 11.73
CA VAL A 372 -4.67 -12.52 10.67
C VAL A 372 -6.08 -12.37 11.25
N TYR A 373 -6.73 -11.26 10.89
CA TYR A 373 -8.10 -10.91 11.26
C TYR A 373 -8.99 -11.05 10.02
N ALA A 374 -10.02 -11.88 10.08
CA ALA A 374 -10.88 -12.14 8.93
C ALA A 374 -12.07 -11.18 8.87
N GLY A 375 -12.16 -10.41 7.79
CA GLY A 375 -13.37 -9.68 7.42
C GLY A 375 -14.41 -10.65 6.87
N THR A 376 -15.56 -10.74 7.53
CA THR A 376 -16.73 -11.48 7.00
C THR A 376 -17.21 -10.87 5.68
N ILE A 377 -17.61 -11.70 4.73
CA ILE A 377 -18.02 -11.26 3.38
C ILE A 377 -19.40 -10.58 3.45
N THR A 378 -19.48 -9.31 3.04
CA THR A 378 -20.71 -8.51 3.01
C THR A 378 -21.76 -9.08 2.06
N SER A 379 -23.05 -8.84 2.32
CA SER A 379 -24.11 -9.39 1.48
C SER A 379 -24.13 -8.79 0.06
N ALA A 380 -24.21 -9.68 -0.92
CA ALA A 380 -24.41 -9.42 -2.35
C ALA A 380 -25.60 -10.26 -2.85
N LEU A 381 -26.75 -10.13 -2.17
CA LEU A 381 -27.96 -10.90 -2.50
C LEU A 381 -28.78 -10.23 -3.63
N GLY A 382 -28.59 -8.93 -3.85
CA GLY A 382 -29.51 -8.09 -4.63
C GLY A 382 -29.08 -7.88 -6.08
N ILE A 383 -30.04 -7.94 -7.00
CA ILE A 383 -30.05 -7.42 -8.38
C ILE A 383 -31.26 -8.03 -9.09
N THR A 384 -31.37 -9.36 -8.97
CA THR A 384 -32.47 -10.21 -9.43
C THR A 384 -32.56 -11.41 -8.51
N GLY A 385 -33.72 -12.08 -8.43
CA GLY A 385 -33.88 -13.34 -7.69
C GLY A 385 -33.18 -14.57 -8.32
N VAL A 386 -32.11 -14.34 -9.08
CA VAL A 386 -31.27 -15.32 -9.79
C VAL A 386 -29.82 -14.82 -9.79
N ASP A 387 -28.86 -15.74 -9.87
CA ASP A 387 -27.43 -15.39 -9.81
C ASP A 387 -26.96 -14.62 -11.06
N MET A 388 -26.36 -13.45 -10.86
CA MET A 388 -25.77 -12.61 -11.92
C MET A 388 -24.44 -12.02 -11.48
N GLY A 389 -23.35 -12.54 -12.05
CA GLY A 389 -22.00 -12.25 -11.59
C GLY A 389 -21.83 -12.67 -10.13
N ASP A 390 -21.32 -11.75 -9.32
CA ASP A 390 -21.02 -11.93 -7.89
C ASP A 390 -22.27 -11.82 -6.99
N ASN A 391 -23.42 -11.38 -7.55
CA ASN A 391 -24.68 -11.24 -6.83
C ASN A 391 -25.64 -12.43 -7.03
N GLY A 392 -26.49 -12.69 -6.03
CA GLY A 392 -27.67 -13.55 -6.12
C GLY A 392 -27.82 -14.60 -5.02
N PRO A 393 -28.89 -15.43 -5.06
CA PRO A 393 -29.22 -16.38 -4.00
C PRO A 393 -28.21 -17.53 -3.84
N GLY A 394 -27.63 -18.05 -4.93
CA GLY A 394 -26.58 -19.06 -4.90
C GLY A 394 -25.25 -18.50 -4.43
N ARG A 395 -24.93 -17.25 -4.83
CA ARG A 395 -23.78 -16.49 -4.30
C ARG A 395 -23.91 -16.29 -2.78
N ASN A 396 -25.07 -15.82 -2.33
CA ASN A 396 -25.37 -15.65 -0.91
C ASN A 396 -25.35 -16.97 -0.13
N ALA A 397 -25.78 -18.09 -0.71
CA ALA A 397 -25.67 -19.40 -0.06
C ALA A 397 -24.20 -19.80 0.18
N GLY A 398 -23.32 -19.59 -0.79
CA GLY A 398 -21.87 -19.80 -0.62
C GLY A 398 -21.26 -18.83 0.39
N ARG A 399 -21.66 -17.55 0.36
CA ARG A 399 -21.26 -16.50 1.30
C ARG A 399 -21.57 -16.87 2.76
N LEU A 400 -22.75 -17.43 3.02
CA LEU A 400 -23.14 -17.89 4.36
C LEU A 400 -22.24 -19.02 4.86
N VAL A 401 -21.85 -19.97 4.00
CA VAL A 401 -20.89 -21.04 4.34
C VAL A 401 -19.50 -20.48 4.63
N LEU A 402 -19.02 -19.50 3.88
CA LEU A 402 -17.73 -18.85 4.14
C LEU A 402 -17.77 -18.02 5.43
N ASN A 403 -18.86 -17.31 5.71
CA ASN A 403 -18.98 -16.49 6.92
C ASN A 403 -19.15 -17.34 8.20
N ASP A 404 -19.83 -18.50 8.12
CA ASP A 404 -19.86 -19.49 9.20
C ASP A 404 -18.43 -20.01 9.49
N PHE A 405 -17.70 -20.39 8.44
CA PHE A 405 -16.31 -20.81 8.55
C PHE A 405 -15.42 -19.71 9.15
N ILE A 406 -15.55 -18.45 8.70
CA ILE A 406 -14.80 -17.31 9.23
C ILE A 406 -15.07 -17.12 10.73
N ARG A 407 -16.34 -17.10 11.15
CA ARG A 407 -16.73 -16.86 12.55
C ARG A 407 -16.38 -18.01 13.50
N HIS A 408 -16.31 -19.26 13.02
CA HIS A 408 -16.33 -20.43 13.90
C HIS A 408 -15.20 -21.47 13.68
N SER A 409 -14.36 -21.32 12.65
CA SER A 409 -13.26 -22.28 12.38
C SER A 409 -12.10 -22.24 13.38
N GLY A 410 -11.89 -21.11 14.07
CA GLY A 410 -10.70 -20.88 14.89
C GLY A 410 -9.40 -20.79 14.07
N LEU A 411 -9.48 -20.51 12.75
CA LEU A 411 -8.32 -20.33 11.88
C LEU A 411 -7.62 -18.98 12.09
N PHE A 412 -8.39 -17.94 12.41
CA PHE A 412 -7.96 -16.55 12.47
C PHE A 412 -7.77 -16.07 13.91
N ASP A 413 -6.92 -15.07 14.12
CA ASP A 413 -6.65 -14.45 15.43
C ASP A 413 -7.79 -13.54 15.90
N GLY A 414 -8.61 -13.07 14.96
CA GLY A 414 -9.84 -12.33 15.20
C GLY A 414 -10.76 -12.31 13.98
N VAL A 415 -11.96 -11.75 14.14
CA VAL A 415 -13.00 -11.68 13.09
C VAL A 415 -13.66 -10.32 13.13
N GLU A 416 -13.59 -9.60 12.01
CA GLU A 416 -14.23 -8.30 11.84
C GLU A 416 -15.57 -8.50 11.10
N ASP A 417 -16.69 -8.35 11.81
CA ASP A 417 -18.01 -8.72 11.30
C ASP A 417 -18.62 -7.63 10.39
N PHE A 418 -17.95 -7.34 9.27
CA PHE A 418 -18.43 -6.43 8.22
C PHE A 418 -19.79 -6.83 7.62
N ASP A 419 -20.11 -8.12 7.60
CA ASP A 419 -21.42 -8.65 7.26
C ASP A 419 -22.48 -8.08 8.23
N ALA A 420 -22.38 -8.34 9.54
CA ALA A 420 -23.28 -7.79 10.53
C ALA A 420 -23.29 -6.24 10.57
N ALA A 421 -22.16 -5.59 10.25
CA ALA A 421 -22.06 -4.14 10.16
C ALA A 421 -22.81 -3.51 8.97
N THR A 422 -23.04 -4.27 7.88
CA THR A 422 -23.64 -3.77 6.63
C THR A 422 -25.00 -4.38 6.29
N LEU A 423 -25.30 -5.57 6.82
CA LEU A 423 -26.50 -6.35 6.54
C LEU A 423 -27.77 -5.69 7.10
N ASP A 424 -28.82 -5.69 6.29
CA ASP A 424 -30.21 -5.54 6.70
C ASP A 424 -30.80 -6.91 7.06
N PRO A 425 -31.17 -7.17 8.33
CA PRO A 425 -31.72 -8.46 8.73
C PRO A 425 -33.11 -8.74 8.14
N ASP A 426 -33.87 -7.71 7.74
CA ASP A 426 -35.25 -7.88 7.26
C ASP A 426 -35.30 -8.30 5.77
N THR A 427 -34.29 -7.92 4.97
CA THR A 427 -34.19 -8.26 3.54
C THR A 427 -33.04 -9.21 3.19
N GLY A 428 -32.05 -9.37 4.06
CA GLY A 428 -30.82 -10.13 3.79
C GLY A 428 -29.84 -9.44 2.83
N ASN A 429 -30.11 -8.21 2.41
CA ASN A 429 -29.22 -7.41 1.56
C ASN A 429 -28.30 -6.50 2.39
N MET A 430 -27.39 -5.80 1.74
CA MET A 430 -26.81 -4.58 2.30
C MET A 430 -27.91 -3.53 2.53
N ARG A 431 -27.91 -2.82 3.67
CA ARG A 431 -28.91 -1.79 3.98
C ARG A 431 -28.97 -0.70 2.91
N ASP A 432 -30.18 -0.27 2.55
CA ASP A 432 -30.43 0.79 1.55
C ASP A 432 -29.57 2.05 1.73
N VAL A 433 -29.36 2.49 2.97
CA VAL A 433 -28.54 3.67 3.32
C VAL A 433 -27.03 3.50 3.04
N PHE A 434 -26.57 2.25 2.83
CA PHE A 434 -25.20 1.90 2.49
C PHE A 434 -25.02 1.57 1.01
N LEU A 435 -26.11 1.47 0.22
CA LEU A 435 -26.02 1.24 -1.23
C LEU A 435 -25.41 2.47 -1.96
N PRO A 436 -24.69 2.27 -3.07
CA PRO A 436 -24.07 3.37 -3.81
C PRO A 436 -25.10 4.43 -4.25
N ASN A 437 -24.78 5.70 -4.05
CA ASN A 437 -25.68 6.83 -4.30
C ASN A 437 -24.96 8.05 -4.89
N SER A 438 -23.90 7.80 -5.66
CA SER A 438 -23.02 8.82 -6.25
C SER A 438 -23.54 9.34 -7.60
N GLN A 439 -22.92 10.41 -8.11
CA GLN A 439 -23.18 10.96 -9.45
C GLN A 439 -22.78 10.02 -10.61
N PHE A 440 -22.02 8.95 -10.31
CA PHE A 440 -21.36 8.08 -11.31
C PHE A 440 -21.86 6.63 -11.27
N THR A 441 -22.76 6.35 -10.33
CA THR A 441 -23.50 5.10 -10.19
C THR A 441 -24.90 5.32 -10.70
N GLN A 442 -25.37 4.53 -11.67
CA GLN A 442 -26.74 4.57 -12.16
C GLN A 442 -27.58 3.48 -11.49
N LEU A 443 -28.91 3.57 -11.60
CA LEU A 443 -29.84 2.53 -11.17
C LEU A 443 -29.97 1.44 -12.26
N PRO A 444 -30.13 0.15 -11.89
CA PRO A 444 -30.11 -0.38 -10.52
C PRO A 444 -28.70 -0.37 -9.92
N TRP A 445 -28.61 -0.21 -8.59
CA TRP A 445 -27.36 -0.33 -7.84
C TRP A 445 -26.74 -1.72 -8.00
N ASP A 446 -25.44 -1.86 -7.70
CA ASP A 446 -24.75 -3.16 -7.80
C ASP A 446 -24.94 -4.09 -6.59
N TYR A 447 -25.56 -3.60 -5.51
CA TYR A 447 -25.83 -4.30 -4.23
C TYR A 447 -24.64 -5.03 -3.60
N LEU A 448 -23.42 -4.73 -4.04
CA LEU A 448 -22.18 -5.44 -3.69
C LEU A 448 -21.21 -4.53 -2.94
N HIS A 449 -21.01 -3.32 -3.46
CA HIS A 449 -19.99 -2.39 -2.95
C HIS A 449 -20.63 -1.33 -2.04
N PRO A 450 -20.15 -1.13 -0.80
CA PRO A 450 -20.63 -0.08 0.07
C PRO A 450 -20.42 1.34 -0.48
N ASN A 451 -21.27 2.27 -0.06
CA ASN A 451 -21.03 3.71 -0.17
C ASN A 451 -20.19 4.23 1.03
N HIS A 452 -19.93 5.54 1.07
CA HIS A 452 -19.27 6.23 2.18
C HIS A 452 -19.78 5.82 3.59
N ALA A 453 -21.09 5.78 3.79
CA ALA A 453 -21.70 5.44 5.07
C ALA A 453 -21.53 3.95 5.42
N GLY A 454 -21.56 3.06 4.43
CA GLY A 454 -21.28 1.63 4.61
C GLY A 454 -19.83 1.36 4.94
N TYR A 455 -18.88 2.00 4.24
CA TYR A 455 -17.45 1.93 4.59
C TYR A 455 -17.15 2.53 5.96
N ASN A 456 -17.86 3.60 6.36
CA ASN A 456 -17.78 4.14 7.71
C ASN A 456 -18.29 3.13 8.74
N ALA A 457 -19.42 2.45 8.50
CA ALA A 457 -19.95 1.41 9.38
C ALA A 457 -18.98 0.23 9.53
N MET A 458 -18.40 -0.27 8.43
CA MET A 458 -17.35 -1.30 8.45
C MET A 458 -16.14 -0.86 9.28
N GLY A 459 -15.58 0.32 9.01
CA GLY A 459 -14.41 0.83 9.72
C GLY A 459 -14.66 1.20 11.20
N LEU A 460 -15.93 1.37 11.60
CA LEU A 460 -16.37 1.52 12.99
C LEU A 460 -16.56 0.17 13.69
N ALA A 461 -16.87 -0.90 12.97
CA ALA A 461 -17.14 -2.23 13.52
C ALA A 461 -15.87 -2.98 13.99
N VAL A 462 -14.72 -2.72 13.37
CA VAL A 462 -13.44 -3.40 13.68
C VAL A 462 -13.08 -3.27 15.17
N ASP A 463 -12.61 -4.33 15.83
CA ASP A 463 -12.00 -4.18 17.16
C ASP A 463 -10.58 -3.60 17.03
N ILE A 464 -10.33 -2.47 17.70
CA ILE A 464 -9.00 -1.85 17.72
C ILE A 464 -8.11 -2.38 18.84
N THR A 465 -8.68 -3.10 19.82
CA THR A 465 -7.98 -3.59 21.02
C THR A 465 -6.76 -4.47 20.72
N PRO A 466 -6.75 -5.37 19.72
CA PRO A 466 -5.58 -6.20 19.42
C PRO A 466 -4.36 -5.39 18.97
N PHE A 467 -4.59 -4.23 18.33
CA PHE A 467 -3.55 -3.33 17.81
C PHE A 467 -2.98 -2.38 18.88
N ALA A 468 -3.37 -2.54 20.15
CA ALA A 468 -2.86 -1.75 21.26
C ALA A 468 -1.40 -2.11 21.57
N GLN A 469 -0.55 -1.08 21.68
CA GLN A 469 0.87 -1.26 21.99
C GLN A 469 1.10 -2.05 23.28
N GLY A 470 1.97 -3.06 23.21
CA GLY A 470 2.38 -3.82 24.39
C GLY A 470 1.39 -4.90 24.85
N HIS A 471 0.26 -5.11 24.16
CA HIS A 471 -0.51 -6.34 24.35
C HIS A 471 0.39 -7.55 24.03
N GLY A 472 0.40 -8.51 24.97
CA GLY A 472 1.55 -9.39 25.13
C GLY A 472 1.71 -10.43 24.03
N ARG A 473 2.74 -10.26 23.19
CA ARG A 473 3.30 -11.32 22.32
C ARG A 473 3.61 -12.56 23.16
N ARG A 474 2.67 -13.51 23.21
CA ARG A 474 2.94 -14.87 23.71
C ARG A 474 3.85 -15.56 22.68
N ARG A 475 5.04 -15.94 23.14
CA ARG A 475 5.95 -16.83 22.43
C ARG A 475 5.57 -18.28 22.70
#